data_AF-I4AHJ0-F1
#
_entry.id   AF-I4AHJ0-F1
#
_cell.length_a   1.000
_cell.length_b   1.000
_cell.length_c   1.000
_cell.angle_alpha   90.00
_cell.angle_beta   90.00
_cell.angle_gamma   90.00
#
_symmetry.space_group_name_H-M   'P 1'
#
loop_
_entity.id
_entity.type
_entity.pdbx_description
1 polymer ?
#
loop_
_entity_poly.entity_id
_entity_poly.type
_entity_poly.pdbx_seq_one_letter_code
_entity_poly.pdbx_strand_id
1 'polypeptide(L)'
;MKLIHSFILLLLLPFYTMAQSNVSTDYANQINTAFAGINLNAVPHGLLKDYAMEFVELNDYDGQLTKENILQRGSYVAVYNTLLMSRTRTDVPDLVKPEQFEAQWEKYRFPHHTAISGVFYKYSQLNNASNFRVENGVISPRQAESNAFAPPSLYQTKEVFAMAAPVMVYKNLTLTVKLPRSMFFTNQFDNIKGLNT
;
A
#
# COMPACT_ATOMS: atom_id res chain seq x y z
N MET A 1 -42.78 -33.36 -17.86
CA MET A 1 -41.44 -32.79 -18.15
C MET A 1 -41.11 -31.48 -17.43
N LYS A 2 -42.09 -30.66 -16.99
CA LYS A 2 -41.83 -29.41 -16.24
C LYS A 2 -41.34 -29.62 -14.79
N LEU A 3 -41.79 -30.69 -14.11
CA LEU A 3 -41.36 -31.00 -12.74
C LEU A 3 -39.88 -31.43 -12.62
N ILE A 4 -39.33 -32.10 -13.63
CA ILE A 4 -37.93 -32.59 -13.60
C ILE A 4 -36.94 -31.42 -13.78
N HIS A 5 -37.27 -30.42 -14.60
CA HIS A 5 -36.45 -29.21 -14.76
C HIS A 5 -36.42 -28.36 -13.49
N SER A 6 -37.54 -28.30 -12.74
CA SER A 6 -37.60 -27.55 -11.48
C SER A 6 -36.79 -28.21 -10.35
N PHE A 7 -36.65 -29.53 -10.38
CA PHE A 7 -35.89 -30.28 -9.38
C PHE A 7 -34.36 -30.15 -9.58
N ILE A 8 -33.91 -30.07 -10.83
CA ILE A 8 -32.48 -29.86 -11.17
C ILE A 8 -32.02 -28.45 -10.79
N LEU A 9 -32.89 -27.44 -10.93
CA LEU A 9 -32.58 -26.06 -10.52
C LEU A 9 -32.42 -25.91 -8.99
N LEU A 10 -33.20 -26.69 -8.21
CA LEU A 10 -33.12 -26.68 -6.74
C LEU A 10 -31.85 -27.36 -6.21
N LEU A 11 -31.34 -28.35 -6.93
CA LEU A 11 -30.14 -29.12 -6.58
C LEU A 11 -28.82 -28.35 -6.80
N LEU A 12 -28.86 -27.24 -7.53
CA LEU A 12 -27.71 -26.38 -7.79
C LEU A 12 -27.56 -25.21 -6.79
N LEU A 13 -28.57 -24.93 -5.98
CA LEU A 13 -28.55 -23.86 -4.97
C LEU A 13 -27.53 -24.06 -3.82
N PRO A 14 -27.20 -25.28 -3.33
CA PRO A 14 -26.27 -25.42 -2.21
C PRO A 14 -24.79 -25.27 -2.60
N PHE A 15 -24.44 -25.18 -3.88
CA PHE A 15 -23.05 -24.97 -4.31
C PHE A 15 -22.60 -23.50 -4.24
N TYR A 16 -23.52 -22.55 -4.08
CA TYR A 16 -23.19 -21.13 -3.97
C TYR A 16 -22.82 -20.67 -2.56
N THR A 17 -23.05 -21.49 -1.53
CA THR A 17 -22.80 -21.09 -0.12
C THR A 17 -21.40 -21.44 0.39
N MET A 18 -20.55 -22.08 -0.43
CA MET A 18 -19.19 -22.48 -0.06
C MET A 18 -18.10 -21.67 -0.79
N ALA A 19 -18.41 -20.44 -1.20
CA ALA A 19 -17.39 -19.46 -1.56
C ALA A 19 -17.09 -18.56 -0.36
N GLN A 20 -16.66 -19.14 0.76
CA GLN A 20 -16.00 -18.35 1.80
C GLN A 20 -14.59 -18.03 1.29
N SER A 21 -14.35 -16.77 0.95
CA SER A 21 -12.99 -16.25 0.81
C SER A 21 -12.34 -16.31 2.20
N ASN A 22 -11.58 -17.37 2.46
CA ASN A 22 -10.67 -17.43 3.61
C ASN A 22 -9.60 -16.36 3.41
N VAL A 23 -9.90 -15.14 3.85
CA VAL A 23 -8.86 -14.13 4.04
C VAL A 23 -8.00 -14.68 5.17
N SER A 24 -6.84 -15.25 4.83
CA SER A 24 -5.89 -15.76 5.80
C SER A 24 -5.50 -14.61 6.74
N THR A 25 -5.91 -14.72 8.00
CA THR A 25 -5.50 -13.80 9.07
C THR A 25 -4.12 -14.14 9.60
N ASP A 26 -3.45 -15.17 9.06
CA ASP A 26 -2.22 -15.73 9.61
C ASP A 26 -1.10 -14.70 9.60
N TYR A 27 -0.96 -13.96 8.49
CA TYR A 27 0.01 -12.87 8.42
C TYR A 27 -0.27 -11.80 9.48
N ALA A 28 -1.53 -11.35 9.57
CA ALA A 28 -1.92 -10.34 10.55
C ALA A 28 -1.64 -10.81 11.98
N ASN A 29 -1.94 -12.07 12.32
CA ASN A 29 -1.67 -12.63 13.64
C ASN A 29 -0.16 -12.70 13.94
N GLN A 30 0.62 -13.17 12.97
CA GLN A 30 2.08 -13.29 13.11
C GLN A 30 2.74 -11.92 13.28
N ILE A 31 2.41 -10.95 12.43
CA ILE A 31 3.04 -9.63 12.47
C ILE A 31 2.61 -8.84 13.72
N ASN A 32 1.33 -8.94 14.13
CA ASN A 32 0.86 -8.34 15.38
C ASN A 32 1.60 -8.91 16.60
N THR A 33 1.87 -10.23 16.59
CA THR A 33 2.64 -10.87 17.66
C THR A 33 4.09 -10.35 17.68
N ALA A 34 4.72 -10.26 16.51
CA ALA A 34 6.09 -9.76 16.40
C ALA A 34 6.20 -8.29 16.83
N PHE A 35 5.21 -7.45 16.54
CA PHE A 35 5.20 -6.03 16.91
C PHE A 35 4.49 -5.72 18.24
N ALA A 36 4.15 -6.73 19.05
CA ALA A 36 3.41 -6.54 20.30
C ALA A 36 4.12 -5.63 21.32
N GLY A 37 5.45 -5.53 21.26
CA GLY A 37 6.25 -4.64 22.10
C GLY A 37 6.38 -3.21 21.58
N ILE A 38 5.77 -2.89 20.42
CA ILE A 38 5.80 -1.58 19.79
C ILE A 38 4.43 -0.92 19.91
N ASN A 39 4.40 0.35 20.34
CA ASN A 39 3.19 1.16 20.25
C ASN A 39 2.97 1.63 18.80
N LEU A 40 2.15 0.86 18.06
CA LEU A 40 1.81 1.12 16.66
C LEU A 40 1.10 2.48 16.42
N ASN A 41 0.44 3.04 17.43
CA ASN A 41 -0.18 4.37 17.35
C ASN A 41 0.84 5.51 17.41
N ALA A 42 2.05 5.25 17.93
CA ALA A 42 3.13 6.23 18.01
C ALA A 42 4.05 6.21 16.78
N VAL A 43 3.76 5.37 15.79
CA VAL A 43 4.52 5.29 14.54
C VAL A 43 4.34 6.59 13.75
N PRO A 44 5.42 7.32 13.42
CA PRO A 44 5.33 8.51 12.59
C PRO A 44 4.63 8.22 11.26
N HIS A 45 3.77 9.16 10.84
CA HIS A 45 2.96 9.07 9.62
C HIS A 45 1.92 7.94 9.59
N GLY A 46 1.86 7.07 10.62
CA GLY A 46 0.95 5.92 10.67
C GLY A 46 1.27 4.80 9.67
N LEU A 47 2.49 4.79 9.13
CA LEU A 47 2.97 3.84 8.13
C LEU A 47 4.32 3.28 8.60
N LEU A 48 4.42 1.96 8.75
CA LEU A 48 5.63 1.24 9.14
C LEU A 48 5.94 0.15 8.11
N LYS A 49 7.00 0.33 7.32
CA LYS A 49 7.36 -0.61 6.23
C LYS A 49 7.60 -2.02 6.77
N ASP A 50 8.30 -2.16 7.89
CA ASP A 50 8.67 -3.45 8.47
C ASP A 50 7.47 -4.21 9.07
N TYR A 51 6.34 -3.54 9.23
CA TYR A 51 5.05 -4.13 9.62
C TYR A 51 4.20 -4.56 8.41
N ALA A 52 4.62 -4.17 7.20
CA ALA A 52 3.90 -4.49 5.97
C ALA A 52 4.25 -5.89 5.45
N MET A 53 3.28 -6.52 4.80
CA MET A 53 3.60 -7.55 3.82
C MET A 53 4.15 -6.81 2.60
N GLU A 54 5.46 -6.94 2.38
CA GLU A 54 6.14 -6.23 1.30
C GLU A 54 5.92 -6.92 -0.04
N PHE A 55 5.28 -6.23 -0.98
CA PHE A 55 5.14 -6.68 -2.37
C PHE A 55 6.26 -6.14 -3.26
N VAL A 56 6.92 -5.06 -2.82
CA VAL A 56 8.03 -4.39 -3.48
C VAL A 56 8.80 -3.54 -2.47
N GLU A 57 10.10 -3.40 -2.67
CA GLU A 57 10.98 -2.55 -1.85
C GLU A 57 10.67 -1.07 -2.10
N LEU A 58 10.09 -0.40 -1.10
CA LEU A 58 9.75 1.03 -1.19
C LEU A 58 10.98 1.94 -1.30
N ASN A 59 12.13 1.50 -0.76
CA ASN A 59 13.38 2.25 -0.82
C ASN A 59 13.92 2.40 -2.25
N ASP A 60 13.48 1.56 -3.19
CA ASP A 60 13.85 1.68 -4.61
C ASP A 60 13.14 2.84 -5.32
N TYR A 61 12.15 3.47 -4.66
CA TYR A 61 11.30 4.54 -5.20
C TYR A 61 11.49 5.84 -4.41
N ASP A 62 12.73 6.16 -4.03
CA ASP A 62 13.11 7.33 -3.21
C ASP A 62 13.20 8.65 -4.00
N GLY A 63 12.76 8.65 -5.27
CA GLY A 63 12.83 9.80 -6.17
C GLY A 63 14.01 9.77 -7.15
N GLN A 64 14.95 8.82 -7.02
CA GLN A 64 15.99 8.61 -8.03
C GLN A 64 15.55 7.58 -9.07
N LEU A 65 15.52 7.93 -10.35
CA LEU A 65 15.12 7.01 -11.41
C LEU A 65 16.28 6.07 -11.80
N THR A 66 16.04 4.77 -11.78
CA THR A 66 16.94 3.69 -12.22
C THR A 66 16.26 2.86 -13.31
N LYS A 67 16.93 1.83 -13.82
CA LYS A 67 16.30 0.93 -14.81
C LYS A 67 15.32 -0.03 -14.15
N GLU A 68 15.56 -0.30 -12.87
CA GLU A 68 14.88 -1.29 -12.05
C GLU A 68 13.58 -0.74 -11.44
N ASN A 69 13.46 0.59 -11.31
CA ASN A 69 12.28 1.24 -10.73
C ASN A 69 11.36 1.92 -11.76
N ILE A 70 11.48 1.55 -13.04
CA ILE A 70 10.53 1.97 -14.07
C ILE A 70 9.20 1.23 -13.84
N LEU A 71 8.17 2.01 -13.50
CA LEU A 71 6.88 1.47 -13.14
C LEU A 71 6.02 1.10 -14.35
N GLN A 72 5.35 -0.03 -14.22
CA GLN A 72 4.20 -0.43 -15.01
C GLN A 72 3.02 -0.62 -14.05
N ARG A 73 1.82 -0.90 -14.58
CA ARG A 73 0.63 -1.10 -13.74
C ARG A 73 0.85 -2.04 -12.57
N GLY A 74 1.42 -3.23 -12.82
CA GLY A 74 1.62 -4.23 -11.77
C GLY A 74 2.55 -3.76 -10.66
N SER A 75 3.72 -3.21 -11.02
CA SER A 75 4.67 -2.70 -10.03
C SER A 75 4.15 -1.46 -9.30
N TYR A 76 3.36 -0.61 -9.95
CA TYR A 76 2.72 0.53 -9.29
C TYR A 76 1.67 0.09 -8.26
N VAL A 77 0.84 -0.90 -8.61
CA VAL A 77 -0.10 -1.52 -7.67
C VAL A 77 0.63 -2.20 -6.51
N ALA A 78 1.78 -2.83 -6.77
CA ALA A 78 2.62 -3.41 -5.72
C ALA A 78 3.15 -2.34 -4.74
N VAL A 79 3.64 -1.20 -5.24
CA VAL A 79 4.05 -0.06 -4.39
C VAL A 79 2.89 0.41 -3.52
N TYR A 80 1.70 0.58 -4.11
CA TYR A 80 0.51 0.99 -3.37
C TYR A 80 0.08 -0.02 -2.31
N ASN A 81 0.09 -1.32 -2.65
CA ASN A 81 -0.30 -2.37 -1.71
C ASN A 81 0.70 -2.51 -0.56
N THR A 82 2.00 -2.37 -0.81
CA THR A 82 3.01 -2.31 0.28
C THR A 82 2.71 -1.12 1.21
N LEU A 83 2.42 0.06 0.67
CA LEU A 83 2.01 1.23 1.46
C LEU A 83 0.74 0.96 2.27
N LEU A 84 -0.28 0.37 1.66
CA LEU A 84 -1.54 0.03 2.34
C LEU A 84 -1.31 -0.97 3.49
N MET A 85 -0.47 -1.98 3.28
CA MET A 85 -0.11 -2.96 4.30
C MET A 85 0.75 -2.38 5.42
N SER A 86 1.53 -1.34 5.15
CA SER A 86 2.34 -0.65 6.16
C SER A 86 1.52 0.14 7.18
N ARG A 87 0.21 0.31 6.93
CA ARG A 87 -0.67 1.12 7.76
C ARG A 87 -0.81 0.55 9.17
N THR A 88 -0.40 1.34 10.17
CA THR A 88 -0.49 0.99 11.59
C THR A 88 -1.74 1.54 12.28
N ARG A 89 -2.43 2.48 11.63
CA ARG A 89 -3.64 3.18 12.14
C ARG A 89 -4.57 3.58 11.00
N THR A 90 -5.87 3.71 11.27
CA THR A 90 -6.88 3.89 10.22
C THR A 90 -7.01 5.32 9.67
N ASP A 91 -6.40 6.31 10.32
CA ASP A 91 -6.48 7.75 10.01
C ASP A 91 -5.39 8.23 9.03
N VAL A 92 -4.66 7.33 8.38
CA VAL A 92 -3.68 7.72 7.34
C VAL A 92 -4.41 8.26 6.10
N PRO A 93 -4.10 9.48 5.63
CA PRO A 93 -4.74 10.07 4.45
C PRO A 93 -4.59 9.22 3.18
N ASP A 94 -5.63 9.27 2.34
CA ASP A 94 -5.63 8.77 0.96
C ASP A 94 -5.29 7.29 0.74
N LEU A 95 -5.32 6.46 1.78
CA LEU A 95 -5.21 5.01 1.63
C LEU A 95 -6.61 4.38 1.50
N VAL A 96 -7.11 4.40 0.27
CA VAL A 96 -8.36 3.74 -0.15
C VAL A 96 -8.19 2.21 -0.24
N LYS A 97 -9.31 1.50 -0.44
CA LYS A 97 -9.25 0.05 -0.66
C LYS A 97 -8.68 -0.26 -2.06
N PRO A 98 -8.00 -1.41 -2.26
CA PRO A 98 -7.41 -1.77 -3.56
C PRO A 98 -8.42 -1.70 -4.72
N GLU A 99 -9.67 -2.09 -4.49
CA GLU A 99 -10.71 -2.04 -5.52
C GLU A 99 -11.02 -0.61 -5.96
N GLN A 100 -10.99 0.34 -5.02
CA GLN A 100 -11.19 1.77 -5.31
C GLN A 100 -9.99 2.37 -6.03
N PHE A 101 -8.78 1.98 -5.61
CA PHE A 101 -7.53 2.40 -6.23
C PHE A 101 -7.49 2.03 -7.73
N GLU A 102 -7.75 0.76 -8.05
CA GLU A 102 -7.76 0.30 -9.43
C GLU A 102 -8.93 0.83 -10.26
N ALA A 103 -10.13 0.92 -9.68
CA ALA A 103 -11.31 1.42 -10.39
C ALA A 103 -11.16 2.89 -10.83
N GLN A 104 -10.45 3.70 -10.05
CA GLN A 104 -10.14 5.08 -10.45
C GLN A 104 -9.27 5.12 -11.71
N TRP A 105 -8.33 4.18 -11.84
CA TRP A 105 -7.48 4.05 -13.03
C TRP A 105 -8.27 3.76 -14.31
N GLU A 106 -9.23 2.84 -14.22
CA GLU A 106 -10.07 2.48 -15.37
C GLU A 106 -11.01 3.61 -15.80
N LYS A 107 -11.49 4.44 -14.86
CA LYS A 107 -12.41 5.55 -15.16
C LYS A 107 -11.81 6.57 -16.15
N TYR A 108 -10.50 6.78 -16.10
CA TYR A 108 -9.82 7.76 -16.95
C TYR A 108 -9.26 7.15 -18.24
N ARG A 109 -9.64 5.91 -18.55
CA ARG A 109 -9.27 5.22 -19.79
C ARG A 109 -10.39 5.32 -20.81
N PHE A 110 -10.24 6.23 -21.76
CA PHE A 110 -11.17 6.38 -22.89
C PHE A 110 -10.38 6.80 -24.15
N PRO A 111 -10.96 6.68 -25.35
CA PRO A 111 -10.21 6.91 -26.59
C PRO A 111 -9.45 8.25 -26.59
N HIS A 112 -8.17 8.22 -26.99
CA HIS A 112 -7.26 9.38 -27.02
C HIS A 112 -6.89 10.00 -25.68
N HIS A 113 -7.29 9.39 -24.57
CA HIS A 113 -7.03 9.91 -23.24
C HIS A 113 -6.46 8.84 -22.31
N THR A 114 -5.52 9.26 -21.47
CA THR A 114 -5.03 8.46 -20.37
C THR A 114 -4.82 9.36 -19.16
N ALA A 115 -4.78 8.77 -17.97
CA ALA A 115 -4.38 9.47 -16.78
C ALA A 115 -3.18 8.81 -16.12
N ILE A 116 -2.27 9.63 -15.60
CA ILE A 116 -1.20 9.19 -14.72
C ILE A 116 -1.76 9.17 -13.30
N SER A 117 -1.46 8.12 -12.54
CA SER A 117 -1.64 8.15 -11.09
C SER A 117 -0.29 8.22 -10.40
N GLY A 118 -0.30 8.85 -9.24
CA GLY A 118 0.87 9.03 -8.41
C GLY A 118 0.61 8.66 -6.96
N VAL A 119 1.66 8.21 -6.29
CA VAL A 119 1.71 8.14 -4.83
C VAL A 119 2.90 8.97 -4.36
N PHE A 120 2.70 9.68 -3.26
CA PHE A 120 3.81 10.32 -2.55
C PHE A 120 3.57 10.22 -1.04
N TYR A 121 4.36 9.40 -0.35
CA TYR A 121 4.17 9.19 1.08
C TYR A 121 5.50 9.31 1.81
N LYS A 122 5.46 9.94 2.99
CA LYS A 122 6.45 9.68 4.03
C LYS A 122 6.00 8.49 4.88
N TYR A 123 6.90 7.58 5.15
CA TYR A 123 6.66 6.40 5.98
C TYR A 123 7.80 6.20 6.98
N SER A 124 7.54 5.39 7.99
CA SER A 124 8.54 4.97 8.97
C SER A 124 9.14 3.64 8.56
N GLN A 125 10.43 3.49 8.78
CA GLN A 125 11.11 2.20 8.81
C GLN A 125 11.79 2.07 10.18
N LEU A 126 11.92 0.85 10.70
CA LEU A 126 12.83 0.58 11.80
C LEU A 126 14.22 1.11 11.43
N ASN A 127 14.83 1.79 12.39
CA ASN A 127 16.17 2.32 12.25
C ASN A 127 17.19 1.17 12.41
N ASN A 128 18.36 1.46 12.93
CA ASN A 128 19.38 0.45 13.18
C ASN A 128 18.90 -0.61 14.21
N ALA A 129 19.33 -1.86 14.02
CA ALA A 129 19.15 -2.98 14.93
C ALA A 129 19.63 -2.70 16.37
N SER A 130 20.52 -1.73 16.57
CA SER A 130 20.91 -1.24 17.90
C SER A 130 19.76 -0.59 18.69
N ASN A 131 18.73 -0.07 18.01
CA ASN A 131 17.69 0.76 18.64
C ASN A 131 16.47 -0.04 19.11
N PHE A 132 16.42 -1.33 18.78
CA PHE A 132 15.40 -2.26 19.25
C PHE A 132 16.04 -3.56 19.75
N ARG A 133 15.20 -4.40 20.34
CA ARG A 133 15.56 -5.75 20.77
C ARG A 133 14.49 -6.71 20.29
N VAL A 134 14.91 -7.95 20.05
CA VAL A 134 14.01 -9.05 19.70
C VAL A 134 14.16 -10.11 20.76
N GLU A 135 13.11 -10.32 21.55
CA GLU A 135 13.06 -11.32 22.61
C GLU A 135 11.83 -12.20 22.37
N ASN A 136 12.02 -13.53 22.25
CA ASN A 136 10.94 -14.48 21.94
C ASN A 136 10.13 -14.12 20.69
N GLY A 137 10.78 -13.55 19.66
CA GLY A 137 10.14 -13.10 18.43
C GLY A 137 9.38 -11.77 18.55
N VAL A 138 9.36 -11.13 19.72
CA VAL A 138 8.73 -9.83 19.93
C VAL A 138 9.76 -8.71 19.83
N ILE A 139 9.48 -7.75 18.97
CA ILE A 139 10.26 -6.53 18.77
C ILE A 139 9.83 -5.51 19.82
N SER A 140 10.79 -4.93 20.53
CA SER A 140 10.56 -3.85 21.51
C SER A 140 11.61 -2.75 21.36
N PRO A 141 11.27 -1.48 21.64
CA PRO A 141 12.27 -0.42 21.73
C PRO A 141 13.36 -0.76 22.76
N ARG A 142 14.61 -0.41 22.47
CA ARG A 142 15.67 -0.45 23.48
C ARG A 142 15.50 0.72 24.44
N GLN A 143 15.65 0.47 25.73
CA GLN A 143 15.63 1.53 26.73
C GLN A 143 16.88 2.41 26.62
N ALA A 144 16.75 3.67 27.02
CA ALA A 144 17.90 4.56 27.16
C ALA A 144 18.90 3.95 28.16
N GLU A 145 20.19 4.00 27.85
CA GLU A 145 21.23 3.74 28.83
C GLU A 145 21.13 4.78 29.96
N SER A 146 21.56 4.44 31.18
CA SER A 146 21.38 5.30 32.37
C SER A 146 21.90 6.73 32.23
N ASN A 147 22.81 6.96 31.28
CA ASN A 147 23.48 8.24 31.04
C ASN A 147 23.07 8.89 29.69
N ALA A 148 22.09 8.33 28.98
CA ALA A 148 21.63 8.88 27.71
C ALA A 148 20.58 9.98 27.92
N PHE A 149 20.76 11.11 27.23
CA PHE A 149 19.84 12.26 27.29
C PHE A 149 18.44 11.93 26.74
N ALA A 150 18.36 10.98 25.80
CA ALA A 150 17.11 10.48 25.23
C ALA A 150 17.31 9.03 24.75
N PRO A 151 16.23 8.21 24.72
CA PRO A 151 16.29 6.90 24.08
C PRO A 151 16.60 7.05 22.57
N PRO A 152 17.27 6.07 21.96
CA PRO A 152 17.56 6.12 20.52
C PRO A 152 16.26 6.11 19.71
N SER A 153 16.21 6.87 18.60
CA SER A 153 15.03 6.89 17.73
C SER A 153 14.80 5.52 17.12
N LEU A 154 13.67 4.90 17.45
CA LEU A 154 13.27 3.58 16.94
C LEU A 154 13.03 3.61 15.42
N TYR A 155 12.53 4.73 14.91
CA TYR A 155 12.15 4.89 13.52
C TYR A 155 13.07 5.86 12.79
N GLN A 156 13.24 5.62 11.50
CA GLN A 156 13.74 6.57 10.52
C GLN A 156 12.61 6.90 9.54
N THR A 157 12.49 8.18 9.16
CA THR A 157 11.55 8.60 8.12
C THR A 157 12.17 8.36 6.75
N LYS A 158 11.40 7.75 5.87
CA LYS A 158 11.70 7.55 4.46
C LYS A 158 10.56 8.11 3.62
N GLU A 159 10.81 8.27 2.32
CA GLU A 159 9.80 8.72 1.37
C GLU A 159 9.75 7.80 0.17
N VAL A 160 8.55 7.66 -0.38
CA VAL A 160 8.31 6.94 -1.63
C VAL A 160 7.56 7.86 -2.58
N PHE A 161 8.08 7.96 -3.79
CA PHE A 161 7.45 8.63 -4.91
C PHE A 161 7.37 7.69 -6.10
N ALA A 162 6.16 7.45 -6.58
CA ALA A 162 5.90 6.54 -7.67
C ALA A 162 4.76 7.06 -8.54
N MET A 163 4.96 7.05 -9.85
CA MET A 163 3.93 7.40 -10.81
C MET A 163 3.90 6.38 -11.94
N ALA A 164 2.70 6.10 -12.44
CA ALA A 164 2.54 5.20 -13.58
C ALA A 164 1.36 5.62 -14.44
N ALA A 165 1.46 5.25 -15.72
CA ALA A 165 0.33 5.27 -16.64
C ALA A 165 -0.31 3.87 -16.71
N PRO A 166 -1.62 3.77 -16.97
CA PRO A 166 -2.31 2.49 -17.13
C PRO A 166 -1.90 1.74 -18.41
N VAL A 167 -1.29 2.43 -19.37
CA VAL A 167 -0.80 1.88 -20.64
C VAL A 167 0.61 2.37 -20.94
N MET A 168 1.50 1.46 -21.32
CA MET A 168 2.89 1.77 -21.70
C MET A 168 3.07 2.01 -23.20
N VAL A 169 2.12 1.53 -24.02
CA VAL A 169 2.16 1.64 -25.47
C VAL A 169 0.81 2.15 -25.96
N TYR A 170 0.84 3.16 -26.82
CA TYR A 170 -0.34 3.76 -27.42
C TYR A 170 -0.16 3.85 -28.93
N LYS A 171 -1.19 3.45 -29.69
CA LYS A 171 -1.09 3.18 -31.14
C LYS A 171 -1.49 4.36 -32.05
N ASN A 172 -1.84 5.51 -31.48
CA ASN A 172 -2.24 6.69 -32.26
C ASN A 172 -1.22 7.83 -32.10
N LEU A 173 -1.24 8.77 -33.04
CA LEU A 173 -0.32 9.91 -33.08
C LEU A 173 -0.59 10.95 -31.98
N THR A 174 -1.78 10.95 -31.40
CA THR A 174 -2.22 11.93 -30.40
C THR A 174 -2.78 11.26 -29.15
N LEU A 175 -2.19 11.60 -28.00
CA LEU A 175 -2.60 11.14 -26.68
C LEU A 175 -2.68 12.35 -25.74
N THR A 176 -3.84 12.56 -25.13
CA THR A 176 -4.01 13.51 -24.05
C THR A 176 -3.73 12.83 -22.72
N VAL A 177 -2.75 13.35 -21.98
CA VAL A 177 -2.38 12.86 -20.65
C VAL A 177 -2.95 13.80 -19.60
N LYS A 178 -3.65 13.24 -18.61
CA LYS A 178 -4.18 13.97 -17.46
C LYS A 178 -3.50 13.50 -16.17
N LEU A 179 -3.33 14.42 -15.23
CA LEU A 179 -2.90 14.13 -13.86
C LEU A 179 -3.95 14.69 -12.89
N PRO A 180 -5.11 14.00 -12.76
CA PRO A 180 -6.19 14.49 -11.91
C PRO A 180 -5.83 14.32 -10.44
N ARG A 181 -6.20 15.31 -9.61
CA ARG A 181 -6.00 15.30 -8.15
C ARG A 181 -6.50 14.02 -7.48
N SER A 182 -7.60 13.45 -7.97
CA SER A 182 -8.20 12.22 -7.42
C SER A 182 -7.34 10.98 -7.64
N MET A 183 -6.35 11.01 -8.52
CA MET A 183 -5.41 9.90 -8.81
C MET A 183 -4.03 10.18 -8.23
N PHE A 184 -3.94 11.08 -7.25
CA PHE A 184 -2.70 11.35 -6.56
C PHE A 184 -2.91 11.13 -5.07
N PHE A 185 -2.38 10.03 -4.54
CA PHE A 185 -2.57 9.60 -3.16
C PHE A 185 -1.37 9.99 -2.32
N THR A 186 -1.59 10.65 -1.19
CA THR A 186 -0.47 11.20 -0.42
C THR A 186 -0.80 11.52 1.03
N ASN A 187 0.20 11.47 1.90
CA ASN A 187 0.16 12.10 3.22
C ASN A 187 1.01 13.38 3.30
N GLN A 188 1.48 13.88 2.16
CA GLN A 188 2.34 15.05 1.97
C GLN A 188 1.66 16.10 1.07
N PHE A 189 0.35 16.27 1.21
CA PHE A 189 -0.47 17.15 0.37
C PHE A 189 0.12 18.55 0.18
N ASP A 190 0.57 19.18 1.26
CA ASP A 190 1.10 20.54 1.26
C ASP A 190 2.40 20.68 0.45
N ASN A 191 3.08 19.56 0.18
CA ASN A 191 4.32 19.52 -0.58
C ASN A 191 4.11 19.34 -2.08
N ILE A 192 2.86 19.15 -2.53
CA ILE A 192 2.54 18.91 -3.94
C ILE A 192 1.96 20.17 -4.57
N LYS A 193 2.56 20.60 -5.68
CA LYS A 193 2.12 21.78 -6.46
C LYS A 193 1.77 21.36 -7.89
N GLY A 194 0.82 22.06 -8.50
CA GLY A 194 0.51 21.89 -9.93
C GLY A 194 -0.39 20.70 -10.29
N LEU A 195 -1.07 20.09 -9.30
CA LEU A 195 -2.16 19.15 -9.59
C LEU A 195 -3.40 19.94 -10.01
N ASN A 196 -3.90 19.67 -11.22
CA ASN A 196 -5.15 20.26 -11.69
C ASN A 196 -6.33 19.66 -10.91
N THR A 197 -7.25 20.53 -10.47
CA THR A 197 -8.52 20.14 -9.83
C THR A 197 -9.49 19.54 -10.84
#